data_AF-A0A820NKK7-F1
#
_entry.id   AF-A0A820NKK7-F1
#
_cell.length_a   1.000
_cell.length_b   1.000
_cell.length_c   1.000
_cell.angle_alpha   90.00
_cell.angle_beta   90.00
_cell.angle_gamma   90.00
#
_symmetry.space_group_name_H-M   'P 1'
#
loop_
_entity.id
_entity.type
_entity.pdbx_description
1 polymer ?
#
loop_
_entity_poly.entity_id
_entity_poly.type
_entity_poly.pdbx_seq_one_letter_code
_entity_poly.pdbx_strand_id
1 'polypeptide(L)'
;MSNDLRTLSSEFSIDEAKTIANQYYGLNQFICQLPNEHDQNFLFHHEQSKFILKISNIDEIYSVIHMQNRAMEHINNRISLANYRPHTSKLIFNLEKLRGQIDKSLMKFKDECAKRDIYWNIINAEYIINKYKNLIIDKNHRQIIENILKDWIEIVVPLFSSLRQSIIHNDANDYYITVMDEVAVACAYIILNKQDPIDSATYLIRDYNQINQFEDIEIDLFYYFICARLAMSVTICAHQKQIQPDNHYLVISEKPAWDLLEKLTTIDIKFINQTFRSACTTSN
;
A
#
# COMPACT_ATOMS: atom_id res chain seq x y z
N MET A 1 -4.81 8.08 22.94
CA MET A 1 -3.89 8.99 22.24
C MET A 1 -4.43 9.17 20.83
N SER A 2 -4.72 10.41 20.48
CA SER A 2 -5.39 10.83 19.24
C SER A 2 -4.44 10.61 18.06
N ASN A 3 -4.67 9.59 17.24
CA ASN A 3 -3.76 9.24 16.14
C ASN A 3 -4.47 8.93 14.82
N ASP A 4 -5.66 9.48 14.60
CA ASP A 4 -6.15 9.52 13.22
C ASP A 4 -7.12 10.66 12.97
N LEU A 5 -7.01 11.19 11.74
CA LEU A 5 -7.76 12.28 11.10
C LEU A 5 -6.99 13.59 10.96
N ARG A 6 -6.09 13.56 9.96
CA ARG A 6 -5.58 14.67 9.14
C ARG A 6 -5.86 16.05 9.73
N THR A 7 -4.91 16.52 10.51
CA THR A 7 -4.77 17.93 10.88
C THR A 7 -4.72 18.74 9.58
N LEU A 8 -5.59 19.74 9.44
CA LEU A 8 -5.54 20.71 8.35
C LEU A 8 -4.17 21.41 8.41
N SER A 9 -3.20 20.93 7.64
CA SER A 9 -1.89 21.56 7.52
C SER A 9 -2.02 22.88 6.78
N SER A 10 -1.17 23.85 7.12
CA SER A 10 -0.98 25.04 6.29
C SER A 10 -0.48 24.62 4.92
N GLU A 11 -1.33 24.69 3.90
CA GLU A 11 -0.95 24.38 2.53
C GLU A 11 0.01 25.44 2.00
N PHE A 12 1.19 25.02 1.55
CA PHE A 12 2.08 25.89 0.79
C PHE A 12 1.41 26.21 -0.54
N SER A 13 1.35 27.49 -0.87
CA SER A 13 0.94 27.96 -2.18
C SER A 13 1.95 27.53 -3.25
N ILE A 14 1.52 27.53 -4.51
CA ILE A 14 2.39 27.24 -5.64
C ILE A 14 3.59 28.20 -5.68
N ASP A 15 3.41 29.47 -5.32
CA ASP A 15 4.47 30.48 -5.38
C ASP A 15 5.48 30.33 -4.23
N GLU A 16 5.04 29.92 -3.04
CA GLU A 16 5.94 29.53 -1.95
C GLU A 16 6.74 28.28 -2.34
N ALA A 17 6.09 27.27 -2.90
CA ALA A 17 6.75 26.06 -3.37
C ALA A 17 7.81 26.36 -4.45
N LYS A 18 7.52 27.24 -5.42
CA LYS A 18 8.51 27.72 -6.41
C LYS A 18 9.68 28.45 -5.74
N THR A 19 9.40 29.28 -4.74
CA THR A 19 10.44 30.03 -4.00
C THR A 19 11.38 29.06 -3.29
N ILE A 20 10.83 28.06 -2.59
CA ILE A 20 11.60 27.00 -1.92
C ILE A 20 12.43 26.22 -2.96
N ALA A 21 11.82 25.81 -4.07
CA ALA A 21 12.48 25.05 -5.14
C ALA A 21 13.68 25.80 -5.73
N ASN A 22 13.51 27.09 -6.00
CA ASN A 22 14.57 27.96 -6.51
C ASN A 22 15.68 28.18 -5.47
N GLN A 23 15.31 28.55 -4.25
CA GLN A 23 16.27 28.95 -3.21
C GLN A 23 17.18 27.80 -2.77
N TYR A 24 16.62 26.60 -2.57
CA TYR A 24 17.37 25.48 -2.01
C TYR A 24 17.92 24.52 -3.06
N TYR A 25 17.30 24.45 -4.25
CA TYR A 25 17.62 23.43 -5.25
C TYR A 25 17.88 24.00 -6.66
N GLY A 26 17.75 25.31 -6.87
CA GLY A 26 17.95 25.94 -8.18
C GLY A 26 16.90 25.55 -9.24
N LEU A 27 15.76 24.99 -8.83
CA LEU A 27 14.70 24.54 -9.72
C LEU A 27 13.77 25.71 -10.10
N ASN A 28 13.75 26.07 -11.39
CA ASN A 28 13.12 27.32 -11.85
C ASN A 28 11.94 27.12 -12.80
N GLN A 29 11.78 25.93 -13.40
CA GLN A 29 10.69 25.66 -14.34
C GLN A 29 9.62 24.79 -13.68
N PHE A 30 8.62 25.43 -13.09
CA PHE A 30 7.44 24.74 -12.57
C PHE A 30 6.57 24.21 -13.72
N ILE A 31 6.12 22.96 -13.61
CA ILE A 31 5.18 22.35 -14.57
C ILE A 31 3.77 22.37 -14.00
N CYS A 32 3.52 21.65 -12.91
CA CYS A 32 2.21 21.53 -12.30
C CYS A 32 2.31 21.02 -10.86
N GLN A 33 1.23 21.20 -10.10
CA GLN A 33 1.02 20.51 -8.84
C GLN A 33 0.49 19.10 -9.12
N LEU A 34 1.03 18.10 -8.42
CA LEU A 34 0.58 16.72 -8.48
C LEU A 34 -0.52 16.47 -7.43
N PRO A 35 -1.27 15.36 -7.49
CA PRO A 35 -2.21 15.01 -6.42
C PRO A 35 -1.52 15.03 -5.05
N ASN A 36 -2.12 15.75 -4.10
CA ASN A 36 -1.64 15.84 -2.73
C ASN A 36 -2.56 14.98 -1.85
N GLU A 37 -1.97 14.26 -0.92
CA GLU A 37 -2.71 13.58 0.15
C GLU A 37 -2.27 14.13 1.50
N HIS A 38 -1.26 13.51 2.10
CA HIS A 38 -0.64 13.96 3.34
C HIS A 38 0.44 15.01 3.10
N ASP A 39 1.25 14.80 2.06
CA ASP A 39 2.34 15.67 1.63
C ASP A 39 1.97 16.42 0.35
N GLN A 40 2.60 17.57 0.11
CA GLN A 40 2.40 18.35 -1.12
C GLN A 40 3.49 18.05 -2.15
N ASN A 41 3.08 17.77 -3.39
CA ASN A 41 3.97 17.35 -4.47
C ASN A 41 3.90 18.31 -5.66
N PHE A 42 5.05 18.81 -6.10
CA PHE A 42 5.16 19.78 -7.19
C PHE A 42 6.15 19.29 -8.25
N LEU A 43 5.74 19.26 -9.51
CA LEU A 43 6.57 18.80 -10.62
C LEU A 43 7.32 19.97 -11.25
N PHE A 44 8.63 19.82 -11.36
CA PHE A 44 9.54 20.77 -11.99
C PHE A 44 10.30 20.12 -13.16
N HIS A 45 10.77 20.97 -14.05
CA HIS A 45 11.73 20.64 -15.09
C HIS A 45 13.05 21.38 -14.82
N HIS A 46 14.16 20.69 -15.06
CA HIS A 46 15.47 21.32 -15.05
C HIS A 46 16.36 20.60 -16.08
N GLU A 47 16.89 21.38 -17.04
CA GLU A 47 17.63 20.90 -18.19
C GLU A 47 16.86 19.86 -19.03
N GLN A 48 17.25 18.58 -18.98
CA GLN A 48 16.60 17.47 -19.69
C GLN A 48 15.86 16.52 -18.73
N SER A 49 15.76 16.87 -17.45
CA SER A 49 15.24 16.01 -16.39
C SER A 49 14.06 16.61 -15.66
N LYS A 50 13.15 15.76 -15.20
CA LYS A 50 12.02 16.14 -14.34
C LYS A 50 12.36 15.85 -12.89
N PHE A 51 11.90 16.72 -12.00
CA PHE A 51 12.10 16.63 -10.56
C PHE A 51 10.77 16.80 -9.83
N ILE A 52 10.60 16.11 -8.72
CA ILE A 52 9.45 16.30 -7.83
C ILE A 52 9.97 16.96 -6.56
N LEU A 53 9.47 18.15 -6.25
CA LEU A 53 9.59 18.74 -4.93
C LEU A 53 8.46 18.16 -4.07
N LYS A 54 8.83 17.40 -3.04
CA LYS A 54 7.92 16.92 -2.01
C LYS A 54 8.10 17.75 -0.74
N ILE A 55 7.02 18.36 -0.26
CA ILE A 55 6.98 19.07 1.02
C ILE A 55 6.21 18.20 2.00
N SER A 56 6.93 17.62 2.97
CA SER A 56 6.34 16.78 4.01
C SER A 56 5.43 17.58 4.91
N ASN A 57 4.36 16.92 5.38
CA ASN A 57 3.48 17.49 6.40
C ASN A 57 4.25 17.85 7.68
N ILE A 58 3.79 18.87 8.41
CA ILE A 58 4.40 19.28 9.68
C ILE A 58 4.32 18.20 10.76
N ASP A 59 3.33 17.31 10.67
CA ASP A 59 3.16 16.20 11.60
C ASP A 59 4.12 15.03 11.31
N GLU A 60 4.87 15.08 10.21
CA GLU A 60 5.87 14.05 9.90
C GLU A 60 7.10 14.20 10.79
N ILE A 61 7.46 13.12 11.48
CA ILE A 61 8.57 13.12 12.43
C ILE A 61 9.89 13.16 11.65
N TYR A 62 10.75 14.13 11.96
CA TYR A 62 12.02 14.33 11.25
C TYR A 62 12.91 13.07 11.16
N SER A 63 12.96 12.26 12.22
CA SER A 63 13.72 11.01 12.22
C SER A 63 13.18 9.98 11.22
N VAL A 64 11.88 10.00 10.93
CA VAL A 64 11.25 9.19 9.88
C VAL A 64 11.65 9.71 8.51
N ILE A 65 11.56 11.02 8.26
CA ILE A 65 11.99 11.61 6.98
C ILE A 65 13.45 11.23 6.69
N HIS A 66 14.31 11.29 7.70
CA HIS A 66 15.69 10.87 7.53
C HIS A 66 15.83 9.36 7.28
N MET A 67 15.04 8.51 7.92
CA MET A 67 15.00 7.08 7.61
C MET A 67 14.54 6.82 6.17
N GLN A 68 13.48 7.47 5.70
CA GLN A 68 12.98 7.37 4.32
C GLN A 68 14.10 7.71 3.31
N ASN A 69 14.84 8.79 3.56
CA ASN A 69 15.98 9.16 2.72
C ASN A 69 17.08 8.09 2.74
N ARG A 70 17.42 7.53 3.91
CA ARG A 70 18.40 6.43 4.02
C ARG A 70 17.93 5.16 3.29
N ALA A 71 16.64 4.84 3.37
CA ALA A 71 16.05 3.72 2.66
C ALA A 71 16.12 3.92 1.14
N MET A 72 15.80 5.12 0.65
CA MET A 72 15.91 5.48 -0.76
C MET A 72 17.36 5.42 -1.26
N GLU A 73 18.34 5.90 -0.50
CA GLU A 73 19.77 5.75 -0.83
C GLU A 73 20.19 4.27 -0.86
N HIS A 74 19.77 3.49 0.13
CA HIS A 74 20.06 2.05 0.21
C HIS A 74 19.45 1.28 -0.99
N ILE A 75 18.24 1.64 -1.40
CA ILE A 75 17.60 1.10 -2.62
C ILE A 75 18.38 1.57 -3.86
N ASN A 76 18.66 2.87 -4.01
CA ASN A 76 19.30 3.41 -5.22
C ASN A 76 20.70 2.83 -5.47
N ASN A 77 21.44 2.52 -4.40
CA ASN A 77 22.73 1.82 -4.48
C ASN A 77 22.64 0.39 -5.05
N ARG A 78 21.43 -0.18 -5.15
CA ARG A 78 21.18 -1.53 -5.68
C ARG A 78 20.28 -1.55 -6.91
N ILE A 79 19.36 -0.59 -7.01
CA ILE A 79 18.31 -0.48 -8.03
C ILE A 79 18.18 1.00 -8.38
N SER A 80 18.61 1.40 -9.57
CA SER A 80 18.46 2.78 -10.01
C SER A 80 17.00 3.08 -10.40
N LEU A 81 16.19 3.53 -9.44
CA LEU A 81 14.77 3.83 -9.63
C LEU A 81 14.55 4.93 -10.69
N ALA A 82 15.41 5.95 -10.70
CA ALA A 82 15.33 7.07 -11.65
C ALA A 82 15.53 6.62 -13.13
N ASN A 83 16.34 5.58 -13.33
CA ASN A 83 16.65 5.05 -14.65
C ASN A 83 15.74 3.87 -15.04
N TYR A 84 14.80 3.47 -14.19
CA TYR A 84 13.90 2.37 -14.50
C TYR A 84 12.99 2.73 -15.68
N ARG A 85 12.99 1.87 -16.70
CA ARG A 85 12.16 1.92 -17.91
C ARG A 85 11.63 0.50 -18.12
N PRO A 86 10.31 0.29 -18.37
CA PRO A 86 9.47 1.06 -19.31
C PRO A 86 8.12 1.59 -18.74
N HIS A 87 7.48 2.56 -19.44
CA HIS A 87 6.13 3.07 -19.16
C HIS A 87 5.07 2.56 -20.16
N THR A 88 4.98 1.24 -20.37
CA THR A 88 4.02 0.63 -21.34
C THR A 88 3.02 -0.27 -20.62
N SER A 89 2.10 -0.95 -21.30
CA SER A 89 1.24 -1.97 -20.66
C SER A 89 2.01 -3.15 -20.04
N LYS A 90 3.31 -3.30 -20.32
CA LYS A 90 4.25 -4.14 -19.55
C LYS A 90 4.65 -3.56 -18.19
N LEU A 91 4.17 -2.35 -17.85
CA LEU A 91 4.49 -1.61 -16.64
C LEU A 91 4.07 -2.40 -15.40
N ILE A 92 2.88 -3.01 -15.36
CA ILE A 92 2.44 -3.80 -14.18
C ILE A 92 3.40 -4.98 -13.93
N PHE A 93 3.74 -5.76 -14.96
CA PHE A 93 4.71 -6.86 -14.84
C PHE A 93 6.11 -6.38 -14.39
N ASN A 94 6.52 -5.23 -14.88
CA ASN A 94 7.79 -4.61 -14.49
C ASN A 94 7.72 -3.99 -13.09
N LEU A 95 6.55 -3.54 -12.64
CA LEU A 95 6.35 -2.99 -11.30
C LEU A 95 6.42 -4.09 -10.24
N GLU A 96 5.84 -5.26 -10.47
CA GLU A 96 5.90 -6.36 -9.49
C GLU A 96 7.30 -6.98 -9.39
N LYS A 97 8.03 -7.04 -10.51
CA LYS A 97 9.45 -7.41 -10.49
C LYS A 97 10.30 -6.36 -9.76
N LEU A 98 10.05 -5.08 -10.02
CA LEU A 98 10.73 -3.99 -9.32
C LEU A 98 10.43 -4.03 -7.81
N ARG A 99 9.17 -4.26 -7.44
CA ARG A 99 8.73 -4.43 -6.05
C ARG A 99 9.46 -5.59 -5.38
N GLY A 100 9.52 -6.76 -6.02
CA GLY A 100 10.28 -7.89 -5.51
C GLY A 100 11.78 -7.56 -5.31
N GLN A 101 12.37 -6.73 -6.18
CA GLN A 101 13.75 -6.26 -6.00
C GLN A 101 13.89 -5.29 -4.82
N ILE A 102 12.97 -4.35 -4.67
CA ILE A 102 12.94 -3.38 -3.55
C ILE A 102 12.79 -4.12 -2.23
N ASP A 103 11.81 -5.00 -2.09
CA ASP A 103 11.57 -5.77 -0.86
C ASP A 103 12.80 -6.61 -0.51
N LYS A 104 13.41 -7.26 -1.52
CA LYS A 104 14.64 -8.03 -1.34
C LYS A 104 15.84 -7.18 -0.90
N SER A 105 15.91 -5.94 -1.36
CA SER A 105 16.90 -4.96 -0.92
C SER A 105 16.66 -4.52 0.53
N LEU A 106 15.41 -4.24 0.88
CA LEU A 106 15.01 -3.74 2.19
C LEU A 106 15.05 -4.82 3.29
N MET A 107 14.97 -6.11 2.95
CA MET A 107 15.18 -7.20 3.92
C MET A 107 16.51 -7.11 4.68
N LYS A 108 17.50 -6.39 4.13
CA LYS A 108 18.82 -6.16 4.77
C LYS A 108 18.95 -4.80 5.45
N PHE A 109 17.95 -3.93 5.31
CA PHE A 109 17.92 -2.61 5.92
C PHE A 109 17.25 -2.70 7.30
N LYS A 110 17.87 -2.11 8.32
CA LYS A 110 17.35 -2.10 9.69
C LYS A 110 17.44 -0.69 10.24
N ASP A 111 16.34 -0.21 10.79
CA ASP A 111 16.26 1.09 11.44
C ASP A 111 15.29 1.03 12.63
N GLU A 112 15.60 1.73 13.73
CA GLU A 112 14.71 1.77 14.90
C GLU A 112 13.48 2.64 14.64
N CYS A 113 13.61 3.64 13.76
CA CYS A 113 12.51 4.54 13.42
C CYS A 113 11.38 3.83 12.65
N ALA A 114 11.65 2.64 12.09
CA ALA A 114 10.67 1.81 11.40
C ALA A 114 9.68 1.12 12.37
N LYS A 115 9.91 1.17 13.68
CA LYS A 115 9.00 0.64 14.71
C LYS A 115 8.04 1.74 15.16
N ARG A 116 6.94 1.92 14.43
CA ARG A 116 5.89 2.90 14.75
C ARG A 116 4.49 2.35 14.48
N ASP A 117 3.52 2.84 15.26
CA ASP A 117 2.11 2.49 15.12
C ASP A 117 1.42 3.47 14.16
N ILE A 118 1.10 2.99 12.96
CA ILE A 118 0.42 3.74 11.91
C ILE A 118 -0.97 3.18 11.73
N TYR A 119 -1.95 4.07 11.62
CA TYR A 119 -3.34 3.71 11.50
C TYR A 119 -3.61 2.69 10.38
N TRP A 120 -3.05 2.87 9.19
CA TRP A 120 -3.28 1.98 8.04
C TRP A 120 -2.47 0.67 8.03
N ASN A 121 -1.69 0.39 9.10
CA ASN A 121 -0.95 -0.86 9.20
C ASN A 121 -1.92 -2.05 9.31
N ILE A 122 -1.73 -3.09 8.50
CA ILE A 122 -2.63 -4.24 8.49
C ILE A 122 -2.68 -4.97 9.84
N ILE A 123 -1.64 -4.86 10.67
CA ILE A 123 -1.66 -5.39 12.04
C ILE A 123 -2.79 -4.78 12.90
N ASN A 124 -3.23 -3.57 12.54
CA ASN A 124 -4.34 -2.86 13.18
C ASN A 124 -5.71 -3.22 12.61
N ALA A 125 -5.80 -4.19 11.69
CA ALA A 125 -7.06 -4.61 11.07
C ALA A 125 -8.12 -4.96 12.11
N GLU A 126 -7.77 -5.74 13.14
CA GLU A 126 -8.70 -6.10 14.21
C GLU A 126 -9.24 -4.87 14.94
N TYR A 127 -8.36 -3.98 15.37
CA TYR A 127 -8.73 -2.77 16.09
C TYR A 127 -9.63 -1.86 15.24
N ILE A 128 -9.23 -1.58 14.00
CA ILE A 128 -9.95 -0.69 13.08
C ILE A 128 -11.31 -1.25 12.72
N ILE A 129 -11.36 -2.53 12.35
CA ILE A 129 -12.61 -3.17 11.95
C ILE A 129 -13.58 -3.17 13.14
N ASN A 130 -13.14 -3.58 14.34
CA ASN A 130 -14.01 -3.56 15.51
C ASN A 130 -14.51 -2.16 15.87
N LYS A 131 -13.65 -1.15 15.72
CA LYS A 131 -13.99 0.23 16.05
C LYS A 131 -15.06 0.82 15.13
N TYR A 132 -15.02 0.49 13.83
CA TYR A 132 -15.85 1.19 12.84
C TYR A 132 -16.84 0.30 12.05
N LYS A 133 -16.83 -1.04 12.18
CA LYS A 133 -17.75 -1.93 11.45
C LYS A 133 -19.23 -1.58 11.66
N ASN A 134 -19.60 -1.04 12.81
CA ASN A 134 -20.98 -0.64 13.11
C ASN A 134 -21.46 0.58 12.30
N LEU A 135 -20.54 1.31 11.67
CA LEU A 135 -20.86 2.41 10.75
C LEU A 135 -21.30 1.91 9.37
N ILE A 136 -21.02 0.65 9.03
CA ILE A 136 -21.45 0.02 7.78
C ILE A 136 -22.94 -0.32 7.90
N ILE A 137 -23.78 0.44 7.20
CA ILE A 137 -25.25 0.37 7.33
C ILE A 137 -25.81 -0.96 6.79
N ASP A 138 -25.29 -1.44 5.67
CA ASP A 138 -25.71 -2.70 5.06
C ASP A 138 -25.32 -3.89 5.96
N LYS A 139 -26.31 -4.72 6.29
CA LYS A 139 -26.12 -5.86 7.21
C LYS A 139 -25.32 -6.99 6.58
N ASN A 140 -25.47 -7.23 5.28
CA ASN A 140 -24.73 -8.26 4.57
C ASN A 140 -23.25 -7.87 4.47
N HIS A 141 -22.98 -6.60 4.15
CA HIS A 141 -21.62 -6.03 4.17
C HIS A 141 -20.99 -6.14 5.55
N ARG A 142 -21.73 -5.80 6.61
CA ARG A 142 -21.25 -5.95 7.98
C ARG A 142 -20.92 -7.42 8.32
N GLN A 143 -21.77 -8.36 7.92
CA GLN A 143 -21.53 -9.79 8.13
C GLN A 143 -20.28 -10.29 7.41
N ILE A 144 -20.04 -9.84 6.16
CA ILE A 144 -18.81 -10.15 5.41
C ILE A 144 -17.58 -9.70 6.19
N ILE A 145 -17.59 -8.46 6.69
CA ILE A 145 -16.48 -7.89 7.47
C ILE A 145 -16.27 -8.66 8.78
N GLU A 146 -17.33 -9.06 9.46
CA GLU A 146 -17.25 -9.86 10.69
C GLU A 146 -16.66 -11.24 10.44
N ASN A 147 -17.00 -11.89 9.32
CA ASN A 147 -16.42 -13.17 8.94
C ASN A 147 -14.93 -13.03 8.61
N ILE A 148 -14.55 -12.01 7.83
CA ILE A 148 -13.14 -11.72 7.53
C ILE A 148 -12.34 -11.44 8.80
N LEU A 149 -12.91 -10.65 9.72
CA LEU A 149 -12.28 -10.37 11.01
C LEU A 149 -12.10 -11.65 11.84
N LYS A 150 -13.09 -12.54 11.84
CA LYS A 150 -12.99 -13.83 12.52
C LYS A 150 -11.84 -14.66 11.95
N ASP A 151 -11.80 -14.82 10.62
CA ASP A 151 -10.72 -15.57 9.95
C ASP A 151 -9.36 -14.94 10.22
N TRP A 152 -9.26 -13.61 10.23
CA TRP A 152 -8.04 -12.89 10.57
C TRP A 152 -7.55 -13.26 11.98
N ILE A 153 -8.43 -13.21 12.98
CA ILE A 153 -8.09 -13.49 14.38
C ILE A 153 -7.77 -14.98 14.59
N GLU A 154 -8.53 -15.89 13.97
CA GLU A 154 -8.40 -17.33 14.22
C GLU A 154 -7.28 -17.98 13.40
N ILE A 155 -6.96 -17.44 12.20
CA ILE A 155 -6.03 -18.06 11.25
C ILE A 155 -4.74 -17.26 11.13
N VAL A 156 -4.83 -15.95 10.88
CA VAL A 156 -3.66 -15.11 10.58
C VAL A 156 -2.92 -14.73 11.86
N VAL A 157 -3.64 -14.24 12.87
CA VAL A 157 -3.03 -13.71 14.10
C VAL A 157 -2.08 -14.71 14.79
N PRO A 158 -2.43 -16.01 14.95
CA PRO A 158 -1.55 -16.99 15.57
C PRO A 158 -0.25 -17.26 14.79
N LEU A 159 -0.24 -16.95 13.48
CA LEU A 159 0.86 -17.26 12.57
C LEU A 159 1.76 -16.05 12.28
N PHE A 160 1.42 -14.85 12.77
CA PHE A 160 2.18 -13.62 12.48
C PHE A 160 3.66 -13.70 12.79
N SER A 161 4.03 -14.34 13.89
CA SER A 161 5.43 -14.49 14.32
C SER A 161 6.26 -15.39 13.41
N SER A 162 5.61 -16.22 12.60
CA SER A 162 6.24 -17.11 11.62
C SER A 162 6.43 -16.46 10.26
N LEU A 163 5.87 -15.26 10.05
CA LEU A 163 5.97 -14.53 8.79
C LEU A 163 7.25 -13.70 8.73
N ARG A 164 7.88 -13.65 7.55
CA ARG A 164 9.04 -12.79 7.33
C ARG A 164 8.63 -11.34 7.47
N GLN A 165 9.38 -10.58 8.28
CA GLN A 165 9.17 -9.14 8.46
C GLN A 165 10.33 -8.35 7.87
N SER A 166 10.02 -7.25 7.20
CA SER A 166 11.01 -6.33 6.62
C SER A 166 10.46 -4.91 6.67
N ILE A 167 11.36 -3.94 6.53
CA ILE A 167 10.96 -2.62 6.06
C ILE A 167 10.36 -2.80 4.65
N ILE A 168 9.10 -2.43 4.46
CA ILE A 168 8.42 -2.44 3.15
C ILE A 168 8.01 -1.02 2.74
N HIS A 169 7.88 -0.79 1.44
CA HIS A 169 7.65 0.55 0.87
C HIS A 169 6.27 1.14 1.21
N ASN A 170 5.22 0.31 1.28
CA ASN A 170 3.79 0.58 1.50
C ASN A 170 3.40 2.07 1.49
N ASP A 171 3.04 2.56 0.30
CA ASP A 171 2.64 3.96 0.04
C ASP A 171 3.62 5.04 0.59
N ALA A 172 4.92 4.75 0.52
CA ALA A 172 6.04 5.61 0.91
C ALA A 172 6.06 6.02 2.40
N ASN A 173 5.62 5.12 3.30
CA ASN A 173 5.58 5.39 4.74
C ASN A 173 6.20 4.29 5.63
N ASP A 174 7.28 3.63 5.19
CA ASP A 174 8.27 2.81 5.95
C ASP A 174 7.80 2.01 7.18
N TYR A 175 7.85 0.66 7.11
CA TYR A 175 7.30 -0.19 8.17
C TYR A 175 7.99 -1.55 8.33
N TYR A 176 8.20 -2.03 9.57
CA TYR A 176 8.27 -3.48 9.81
C TYR A 176 6.88 -4.10 9.67
N ILE A 177 6.57 -4.62 8.49
CA ILE A 177 5.38 -5.44 8.26
C ILE A 177 5.83 -6.74 7.58
N THR A 178 4.93 -7.72 7.53
CA THR A 178 5.17 -8.97 6.80
C THR A 178 5.45 -8.66 5.33
N VAL A 179 6.49 -9.27 4.75
CA VAL A 179 6.92 -9.02 3.36
C VAL A 179 5.79 -9.21 2.35
N MET A 180 4.89 -10.17 2.60
CA MET A 180 3.72 -10.41 1.74
C MET A 180 2.68 -9.28 1.75
N ASP A 181 2.65 -8.43 2.80
CA ASP A 181 1.60 -7.42 2.95
C ASP A 181 1.63 -6.46 1.77
N GLU A 182 2.80 -5.93 1.43
CA GLU A 182 3.00 -5.04 0.27
C GLU A 182 2.36 -5.60 -1.01
N VAL A 183 2.55 -6.90 -1.21
CA VAL A 183 2.11 -7.61 -2.40
C VAL A 183 0.60 -7.87 -2.34
N ALA A 184 0.06 -8.20 -1.16
CA ALA A 184 -1.38 -8.36 -0.95
C ALA A 184 -2.12 -7.03 -1.11
N VAL A 185 -1.53 -5.93 -0.66
CA VAL A 185 -2.05 -4.56 -0.82
C VAL A 185 -2.14 -4.21 -2.31
N ALA A 186 -1.04 -4.36 -3.04
CA ALA A 186 -1.02 -4.10 -4.48
C ALA A 186 -2.04 -4.98 -5.20
N CYS A 187 -2.10 -6.27 -4.84
CA CYS A 187 -3.06 -7.21 -5.40
C CYS A 187 -4.51 -6.78 -5.15
N ALA A 188 -4.85 -6.37 -3.92
CA ALA A 188 -6.20 -5.96 -3.54
C ALA A 188 -6.75 -4.85 -4.45
N TYR A 189 -5.91 -3.90 -4.86
CA TYR A 189 -6.31 -2.80 -5.75
C TYR A 189 -6.23 -3.18 -7.24
N ILE A 190 -5.24 -3.98 -7.66
CA ILE A 190 -5.07 -4.39 -9.07
C ILE A 190 -6.23 -5.28 -9.54
N ILE A 191 -6.78 -6.12 -8.65
CA ILE A 191 -7.85 -7.06 -9.00
C ILE A 191 -9.25 -6.43 -8.89
N LEU A 192 -9.37 -5.16 -8.49
CA LEU A 192 -10.64 -4.43 -8.51
C LEU A 192 -11.20 -4.37 -9.94
N ASN A 193 -12.51 -4.54 -10.07
CA ASN A 193 -13.25 -4.53 -11.34
C ASN A 193 -12.74 -5.53 -12.40
N LYS A 194 -11.96 -6.55 -12.01
CA LYS A 194 -11.55 -7.61 -12.92
C LYS A 194 -12.66 -8.64 -13.08
N GLN A 195 -12.84 -9.10 -14.32
CA GLN A 195 -13.75 -10.21 -14.61
C GLN A 195 -13.32 -11.47 -13.85
N ASP A 196 -12.03 -11.77 -13.82
CA ASP A 196 -11.46 -12.90 -13.09
C ASP A 196 -10.39 -12.41 -12.10
N PRO A 197 -10.78 -12.01 -10.87
CA PRO A 197 -9.84 -11.43 -9.92
C PRO A 197 -8.79 -12.42 -9.42
N ILE A 198 -9.17 -13.70 -9.25
CA ILE A 198 -8.23 -14.77 -8.84
C ILE A 198 -7.19 -15.03 -9.92
N ASP A 199 -7.60 -15.16 -11.19
CA ASP A 199 -6.67 -15.30 -12.31
C ASP A 199 -5.76 -14.07 -12.44
N SER A 200 -6.34 -12.86 -12.32
CA SER A 200 -5.58 -11.60 -12.34
C SER A 200 -4.50 -11.54 -11.25
N ALA A 201 -4.80 -12.05 -10.04
CA ALA A 201 -3.83 -12.11 -8.94
C ALA A 201 -2.65 -13.04 -9.26
N THR A 202 -2.86 -14.12 -10.04
CA THR A 202 -1.79 -15.08 -10.36
C THR A 202 -0.62 -14.45 -11.10
N TYR A 203 -0.88 -13.47 -11.98
CA TYR A 203 0.18 -12.76 -12.70
C TYR A 203 1.11 -12.01 -11.76
N LEU A 204 0.54 -11.32 -10.77
CA LEU A 204 1.29 -10.56 -9.77
C LEU A 204 2.07 -11.50 -8.85
N ILE A 205 1.42 -12.56 -8.35
CA ILE A 205 2.04 -13.58 -7.50
C ILE A 205 3.24 -14.21 -8.20
N ARG A 206 3.05 -14.68 -9.45
CA ARG A 206 4.11 -15.32 -10.24
C ARG A 206 5.30 -14.38 -10.44
N ASP A 207 5.04 -13.15 -10.86
CA ASP A 207 6.11 -12.21 -11.21
C ASP A 207 6.90 -11.74 -9.99
N TYR A 208 6.22 -11.54 -8.85
CA TYR A 208 6.89 -11.28 -7.57
C TYR A 208 7.73 -12.47 -7.11
N ASN A 209 7.15 -13.67 -7.13
CA ASN A 209 7.76 -14.91 -6.65
C ASN A 209 9.06 -15.27 -7.41
N GLN A 210 9.19 -14.88 -8.68
CA GLN A 210 10.42 -15.04 -9.46
C GLN A 210 11.63 -14.29 -8.86
N ILE A 211 11.39 -13.22 -8.10
CA ILE A 211 12.44 -12.34 -7.56
C ILE A 211 12.63 -12.55 -6.05
N ASN A 212 11.51 -12.55 -5.33
CA ASN A 212 11.44 -12.79 -3.89
C ASN A 212 10.40 -13.89 -3.63
N GLN A 213 10.89 -15.12 -3.46
CA GLN A 213 10.03 -16.29 -3.31
C GLN A 213 9.15 -16.16 -2.06
N PHE A 214 7.88 -16.49 -2.19
CA PHE A 214 6.97 -16.70 -1.07
C PHE A 214 7.33 -17.99 -0.35
N GLU A 215 7.29 -17.95 0.98
CA GLU A 215 7.25 -19.16 1.78
C GLU A 215 5.86 -19.79 1.73
N ASP A 216 5.76 -21.09 2.01
CA ASP A 216 4.49 -21.82 1.98
C ASP A 216 3.41 -21.19 2.87
N ILE A 217 3.82 -20.73 4.05
CA ILE A 217 2.93 -20.04 4.99
C ILE A 217 2.47 -18.68 4.46
N GLU A 218 3.30 -17.99 3.66
CA GLU A 218 2.94 -16.68 3.13
C GLU A 218 1.88 -16.82 2.03
N ILE A 219 2.04 -17.81 1.14
CA ILE A 219 1.07 -18.02 0.07
C ILE A 219 -0.27 -18.58 0.59
N ASP A 220 -0.24 -19.40 1.65
CA ASP A 220 -1.46 -19.89 2.32
C ASP A 220 -2.25 -18.79 3.02
N LEU A 221 -1.57 -17.74 3.47
CA LEU A 221 -2.19 -16.60 4.15
C LEU A 221 -2.54 -15.44 3.21
N PHE A 222 -2.05 -15.44 1.97
CA PHE A 222 -2.15 -14.33 1.03
C PHE A 222 -3.59 -13.84 0.78
N TYR A 223 -4.54 -14.78 0.65
CA TYR A 223 -5.97 -14.46 0.52
C TYR A 223 -6.49 -13.63 1.70
N TYR A 224 -6.14 -14.02 2.92
CA TYR A 224 -6.62 -13.34 4.13
C TYR A 224 -6.07 -11.91 4.23
N PHE A 225 -4.83 -11.68 3.79
CA PHE A 225 -4.26 -10.33 3.70
C PHE A 225 -4.98 -9.46 2.67
N ILE A 226 -5.33 -10.00 1.50
CA ILE A 226 -6.14 -9.27 0.50
C ILE A 226 -7.50 -8.88 1.10
N CYS A 227 -8.20 -9.84 1.72
CA CYS A 227 -9.50 -9.60 2.33
C CYS A 227 -9.43 -8.60 3.50
N ALA A 228 -8.45 -8.73 4.38
CA ALA A 228 -8.26 -7.81 5.51
C ALA A 228 -7.96 -6.39 5.02
N ARG A 229 -7.14 -6.23 3.98
CA ARG A 229 -6.85 -4.91 3.40
C ARG A 229 -8.10 -4.26 2.81
N LEU A 230 -8.90 -5.00 2.04
CA LEU A 230 -10.17 -4.52 1.51
C LEU A 230 -11.15 -4.17 2.63
N ALA A 231 -11.25 -5.03 3.64
CA ALA A 231 -12.10 -4.84 4.81
C ALA A 231 -11.73 -3.57 5.60
N MET A 232 -10.44 -3.33 5.83
CA MET A 232 -9.96 -2.08 6.42
C MET A 232 -10.34 -0.88 5.55
N SER A 233 -10.12 -0.95 4.23
CA SER A 233 -10.42 0.16 3.30
C SER A 233 -11.88 0.59 3.36
N VAL A 234 -12.83 -0.35 3.26
CA VAL A 234 -14.27 -0.03 3.30
C VAL A 234 -14.74 0.39 4.70
N THR A 235 -14.13 -0.17 5.76
CA THR A 235 -14.46 0.19 7.15
C THR A 235 -13.98 1.60 7.49
N ILE A 236 -12.77 1.97 7.04
CA ILE A 236 -12.24 3.33 7.21
C ILE A 236 -13.03 4.32 6.35
N CYS A 237 -13.40 3.95 5.11
CA CYS A 237 -14.28 4.76 4.27
C CYS A 237 -15.61 5.10 4.99
N ALA A 238 -16.24 4.11 5.62
CA ALA A 238 -17.47 4.32 6.40
C ALA A 238 -17.30 5.33 7.54
N HIS A 239 -16.14 5.34 8.20
CA HIS A 239 -15.80 6.34 9.21
C HIS A 239 -15.56 7.73 8.60
N GLN A 240 -14.70 7.82 7.58
CA GLN A 240 -14.29 9.12 7.04
C GLN A 240 -15.43 9.87 6.34
N LYS A 241 -16.43 9.16 5.79
CA LYS A 241 -17.67 9.78 5.28
C LYS A 241 -18.41 10.62 6.33
N GLN A 242 -18.29 10.29 7.61
CA GLN A 242 -18.92 11.06 8.68
C GLN A 242 -18.19 12.38 8.98
N ILE A 243 -16.91 12.47 8.60
CA ILE A 243 -16.02 13.59 8.93
C ILE A 243 -15.81 14.50 7.72
N GLN A 244 -15.65 13.91 6.54
CA GLN A 244 -15.40 14.61 5.27
C GLN A 244 -16.39 14.13 4.19
N PRO A 245 -17.70 14.41 4.34
CA PRO A 245 -18.73 13.89 3.43
C PRO A 245 -18.54 14.33 1.97
N ASP A 246 -17.92 15.50 1.74
CA ASP A 246 -17.70 16.07 0.41
C ASP A 246 -16.39 15.59 -0.26
N ASN A 247 -15.57 14.79 0.45
CA ASN A 247 -14.31 14.30 -0.09
C ASN A 247 -14.53 13.04 -0.95
N HIS A 248 -14.83 13.27 -2.24
CA HIS A 248 -15.07 12.22 -3.21
C HIS A 248 -13.90 11.25 -3.44
N TYR A 249 -12.67 11.63 -3.07
CA TYR A 249 -11.51 10.74 -3.15
C TYR A 249 -11.69 9.49 -2.26
N LEU A 250 -12.32 9.66 -1.10
CA LEU A 250 -12.46 8.63 -0.08
C LEU A 250 -13.35 7.45 -0.49
N VAL A 251 -14.14 7.63 -1.55
CA VAL A 251 -15.14 6.66 -2.00
C VAL A 251 -14.80 6.05 -3.36
N ILE A 252 -13.69 6.44 -3.99
CA ILE A 252 -13.31 6.00 -5.35
C ILE A 252 -13.22 4.46 -5.43
N SER A 253 -12.61 3.83 -4.42
CA SER A 253 -12.41 2.38 -4.39
C SER A 253 -13.53 1.62 -3.67
N GLU A 254 -14.49 2.31 -3.04
CA GLU A 254 -15.43 1.68 -2.12
C GLU A 254 -16.36 0.66 -2.81
N LYS A 255 -17.07 1.08 -3.86
CA LYS A 255 -17.98 0.17 -4.59
C LYS A 255 -17.22 -1.01 -5.20
N PRO A 256 -16.12 -0.81 -5.96
CA PRO A 256 -15.31 -1.91 -6.46
C PRO A 256 -14.80 -2.86 -5.36
N ALA A 257 -14.46 -2.33 -4.18
CA ALA A 257 -13.99 -3.14 -3.06
C ALA A 257 -15.11 -4.02 -2.49
N TRP A 258 -16.33 -3.48 -2.34
CA TRP A 258 -17.49 -4.29 -1.93
C TRP A 258 -17.83 -5.37 -2.95
N ASP A 259 -17.92 -5.01 -4.24
CA ASP A 259 -18.21 -5.95 -5.33
C ASP A 259 -17.16 -7.09 -5.35
N LEU A 260 -15.89 -6.77 -5.08
CA LEU A 260 -14.82 -7.77 -4.96
C LEU A 260 -14.93 -8.64 -3.71
N LEU A 261 -15.20 -8.06 -2.53
CA LEU A 261 -15.37 -8.80 -1.27
C LEU A 261 -16.54 -9.79 -1.35
N GLU A 262 -17.68 -9.35 -1.88
CA GLU A 262 -18.84 -10.20 -2.14
C GLU A 262 -18.47 -11.37 -3.07
N LYS A 263 -17.71 -11.10 -4.13
CA LYS A 263 -17.25 -12.15 -5.04
C LYS A 263 -16.28 -13.12 -4.38
N LEU A 264 -15.24 -12.62 -3.72
CA LEU A 264 -14.20 -13.46 -3.11
C LEU A 264 -14.79 -14.42 -2.06
N THR A 265 -15.74 -13.95 -1.26
CA THR A 265 -16.37 -14.77 -0.21
C THR A 265 -17.29 -15.90 -0.74
N THR A 266 -17.58 -15.92 -2.04
CA THR A 266 -18.36 -17.01 -2.68
C THR A 266 -17.50 -18.12 -3.28
N ILE A 267 -16.17 -17.92 -3.34
CA ILE A 267 -15.24 -18.86 -3.96
C ILE A 267 -14.63 -19.74 -2.87
N ASP A 268 -14.50 -21.05 -3.12
CA ASP A 268 -13.84 -21.96 -2.19
C ASP A 268 -12.38 -21.55 -1.96
N ILE A 269 -12.04 -21.28 -0.70
CA ILE A 269 -10.69 -20.88 -0.29
C ILE A 269 -9.63 -21.92 -0.69
N LYS A 270 -9.98 -23.21 -0.71
CA LYS A 270 -9.03 -24.25 -1.15
C LYS A 270 -8.66 -24.09 -2.62
N PHE A 271 -9.63 -23.73 -3.46
CA PHE A 271 -9.40 -23.45 -4.87
C PHE A 271 -8.53 -22.20 -5.05
N ILE A 272 -8.80 -21.13 -4.29
CA ILE A 272 -7.98 -19.90 -4.32
C ILE A 272 -6.53 -20.22 -3.95
N ASN A 273 -6.31 -20.89 -2.81
CA ASN A 273 -4.96 -21.21 -2.34
C ASN A 273 -4.22 -22.14 -3.30
N GLN A 274 -4.88 -23.14 -3.89
CA GLN A 274 -4.28 -23.99 -4.92
C GLN A 274 -3.90 -23.20 -6.17
N THR A 275 -4.73 -22.26 -6.59
CA THR A 275 -4.48 -21.39 -7.75
C THR A 275 -3.27 -20.49 -7.49
N PHE A 276 -3.21 -19.86 -6.32
CA PHE A 276 -2.09 -19.02 -5.91
C PHE A 276 -0.77 -19.82 -5.78
N ARG A 277 -0.81 -21.01 -5.17
CA ARG A 277 0.35 -21.92 -5.12
C ARG A 277 0.84 -22.34 -6.50
N SER A 278 -0.09 -22.66 -7.41
CA SER A 278 0.25 -23.02 -8.78
C SER A 278 0.97 -21.87 -9.50
N ALA A 279 0.54 -20.62 -9.27
CA ALA A 279 1.18 -19.43 -9.82
C ALA A 279 2.65 -19.29 -9.37
N CYS A 280 2.98 -19.66 -8.13
CA CYS A 280 4.36 -19.65 -7.64
C CYS A 280 5.28 -20.67 -8.36
N THR A 281 4.72 -21.78 -8.85
CA THR A 281 5.49 -22.85 -9.52
C THR A 281 5.56 -22.72 -11.04
N THR A 282 4.74 -21.85 -11.63
CA THR A 282 4.64 -21.71 -13.09
C THR A 282 5.76 -20.81 -13.62
N SER A 283 6.65 -21.38 -14.44
CA SER A 283 7.65 -20.60 -15.18
C SER A 283 7.02 -19.97 -16.45
N ASN A 284 7.50 -18.79 -16.86
CA ASN A 284 7.09 -18.14 -18.12
C ASN A 284 7.48 -18.94 -19.35
#